data_AF-A0A0G4LLE4-F1
#
_entry.id   AF-A0A0G4LLE4-F1
#
_cell.length_a   1.000
_cell.length_b   1.000
_cell.length_c   1.000
_cell.angle_alpha   90.00
_cell.angle_beta   90.00
_cell.angle_gamma   90.00
#
_symmetry.space_group_name_H-M   'P 1'
#
loop_
_entity.id
_entity.type
_entity.pdbx_description
1 polymer ?
#
loop_
_entity_poly.entity_id
_entity_poly.type
_entity_poly.pdbx_seq_one_letter_code
_entity_poly.pdbx_strand_id
1 'polypeptide(L)'
;MFTNPQLDESPEYDVGLDSFSLTIKLSSLLVDDLTIETARMRLTSSDPGVPKELWLESTTPQVLKRGESTIRLHSKTSVSGRYDVDRLSLTSSNIHLHYERDIDHDSSK
;
A
#
# COMPACT_ATOMS: atom_id res chain seq x y z
N MET A 1 -15.03 -10.92 -4.21
CA MET A 1 -13.85 -10.91 -5.11
C MET A 1 -13.39 -9.47 -5.26
N PHE A 2 -12.08 -9.23 -5.16
CA PHE A 2 -11.46 -7.90 -5.30
C PHE A 2 -10.73 -7.79 -6.64
N THR A 3 -10.75 -6.62 -7.26
CA THR A 3 -10.24 -6.39 -8.61
C THR A 3 -9.64 -5.00 -8.79
N ASN A 4 -8.77 -4.85 -9.79
CA ASN A 4 -8.22 -3.57 -10.25
C ASN A 4 -7.54 -2.75 -9.13
N PRO A 5 -6.54 -3.30 -8.42
CA PRO A 5 -5.76 -2.51 -7.48
C PRO A 5 -4.98 -1.43 -8.27
N GLN A 6 -5.14 -0.17 -7.87
CA GLN A 6 -4.45 0.96 -8.47
C GLN A 6 -3.83 1.82 -7.37
N LEU A 7 -2.58 2.24 -7.56
CA LEU A 7 -1.98 3.27 -6.73
C LEU A 7 -2.44 4.62 -7.25
N ASP A 8 -2.84 5.54 -6.37
CA ASP A 8 -3.12 6.91 -6.76
C ASP A 8 -1.83 7.61 -7.21
N GLU A 9 -1.95 8.55 -8.15
CA GLU A 9 -0.79 9.01 -8.93
C GLU A 9 0.22 9.83 -8.13
N SER A 10 -0.19 10.46 -7.02
CA SER A 10 0.68 11.36 -6.25
C SER A 10 0.62 11.07 -4.75
N PRO A 11 1.79 10.96 -4.08
CA PRO A 11 1.85 10.97 -2.63
C PRO A 11 1.31 12.27 -2.05
N GLU A 12 0.57 12.17 -0.95
CA GLU A 12 0.11 13.32 -0.17
C GLU A 12 1.05 13.54 1.01
N TYR A 13 1.74 14.68 1.05
CA TYR A 13 2.67 15.04 2.12
C TYR A 13 1.97 15.81 3.23
N ASP A 14 2.25 15.44 4.48
CA ASP A 14 1.68 16.13 5.64
C ASP A 14 2.49 17.40 5.94
N VAL A 15 1.82 18.56 5.95
CA VAL A 15 2.49 19.84 6.17
C VAL A 15 3.08 19.90 7.58
N GLY A 16 4.40 20.12 7.66
CA GLY A 16 5.11 20.26 8.94
C GLY A 16 5.50 18.94 9.61
N LEU A 17 5.22 17.81 8.96
CA LEU A 17 5.69 16.50 9.40
C LEU A 17 6.61 15.89 8.35
N ASP A 18 7.57 15.08 8.79
CA ASP A 18 8.34 14.22 7.90
C ASP A 18 7.50 12.98 7.56
N SER A 19 6.32 13.15 6.99
CA SER A 19 5.45 12.03 6.61
C SER A 19 4.72 12.29 5.31
N PHE A 20 4.36 11.19 4.66
CA PHE A 20 3.52 11.20 3.49
C PHE A 20 2.58 10.00 3.54
N SER A 21 1.58 10.04 2.67
CA SER A 21 0.62 8.96 2.51
C SER A 21 0.43 8.60 1.06
N LEU A 22 0.05 7.34 0.85
CA LEU A 22 -0.35 6.79 -0.44
C LEU A 22 -1.77 6.26 -0.34
N THR A 23 -2.53 6.47 -1.40
CA THR A 23 -3.89 5.96 -1.52
C THR A 23 -3.91 4.83 -2.56
N ILE A 24 -4.55 3.72 -2.21
CA ILE A 24 -4.79 2.60 -3.11
C ILE A 24 -6.28 2.56 -3.41
N LYS A 25 -6.65 2.45 -4.67
CA LYS A 25 -8.01 2.19 -5.11
C LYS A 25 -8.16 0.71 -5.38
N LEU A 26 -9.25 0.12 -4.91
CA LEU A 26 -9.60 -1.27 -5.19
C LEU A 26 -11.10 -1.39 -5.38
N SER A 27 -11.51 -2.30 -6.27
CA SER A 27 -12.91 -2.60 -6.48
C SER A 27 -13.30 -3.90 -5.76
N SER A 28 -14.42 -3.87 -5.05
CA SER A 28 -14.99 -5.03 -4.35
C SER A 28 -16.35 -5.41 -4.92
N LEU A 29 -16.55 -6.71 -5.13
CA LEU A 29 -17.86 -7.28 -5.46
C LEU A 29 -18.58 -7.86 -4.24
N LEU A 30 -18.06 -7.65 -3.03
CA LEU A 30 -18.70 -8.12 -1.80
C LEU A 30 -20.06 -7.42 -1.63
N VAL A 31 -21.03 -8.17 -1.12
CA VAL A 31 -22.39 -7.65 -0.85
C VAL A 31 -22.36 -6.77 0.40
N ASP A 32 -21.64 -7.23 1.42
CA ASP A 32 -21.46 -6.53 2.68
C ASP A 32 -20.14 -5.75 2.70
N ASP A 33 -20.13 -4.72 3.54
CA ASP A 33 -18.93 -3.94 3.83
C ASP A 33 -17.88 -4.82 4.52
N LEU A 34 -16.61 -4.68 4.12
CA LEU A 34 -15.48 -5.37 4.73
C LEU A 34 -14.61 -4.37 5.47
N THR A 35 -14.50 -4.51 6.79
CA THR A 35 -13.59 -3.71 7.61
C THR A 35 -12.18 -4.25 7.53
N ILE A 36 -11.27 -3.47 6.95
CA ILE A 36 -9.83 -3.71 7.01
C ILE A 36 -9.31 -3.14 8.32
N GLU A 37 -8.94 -4.03 9.23
CA GLU A 37 -8.40 -3.71 10.56
C GLU A 37 -6.98 -3.16 10.44
N THR A 38 -6.21 -3.71 9.50
CA THR A 38 -4.83 -3.28 9.25
C THR A 38 -4.50 -3.43 7.78
N ALA A 39 -3.98 -2.37 7.18
CA ALA A 39 -3.38 -2.39 5.87
C ALA A 39 -1.90 -2.00 5.98
N ARG A 40 -1.01 -2.72 5.30
CA ARG A 40 0.43 -2.44 5.25
C ARG A 40 0.94 -2.55 3.83
N MET A 41 1.80 -1.62 3.44
CA MET A 41 2.49 -1.62 2.15
C MET A 41 3.99 -1.54 2.37
N ARG A 42 4.74 -2.37 1.65
CA ARG A 42 6.18 -2.27 1.54
C ARG A 42 6.54 -1.67 0.19
N LEU A 43 7.32 -0.60 0.26
CA LEU A 43 8.03 -0.03 -0.87
C LEU A 43 9.49 -0.47 -0.81
N THR A 44 10.08 -0.78 -1.95
CA THR A 44 11.52 -1.11 -2.05
C THR A 44 12.21 -0.26 -3.10
N SER A 45 13.48 0.07 -2.88
CA SER A 45 14.33 0.77 -3.84
C SER A 45 15.58 -0.04 -4.15
N SER A 46 16.01 0.00 -5.41
CA SER A 46 17.30 -0.52 -5.87
C SER A 46 18.33 0.59 -6.06
N ASP A 47 17.96 1.85 -5.83
CA ASP A 47 18.82 2.99 -6.09
C ASP A 47 19.91 3.14 -5.00
N PRO A 48 21.18 3.36 -5.37
CA PRO A 48 22.25 3.54 -4.41
C PRO A 48 22.05 4.82 -3.59
N GLY A 49 22.19 4.73 -2.27
CA GLY A 49 22.04 5.86 -1.35
C GLY A 49 20.60 6.17 -0.93
N VAL A 50 19.61 5.48 -1.51
CA VAL A 50 18.20 5.53 -1.09
C VAL A 50 17.94 4.41 -0.08
N PRO A 51 17.15 4.62 0.99
CA PRO A 51 16.73 3.55 1.88
C PRO A 51 16.09 2.40 1.10
N LYS A 52 16.60 1.18 1.30
CA LYS A 52 16.17 -0.01 0.54
C LYS A 52 14.70 -0.34 0.71
N GLU A 53 14.12 0.00 1.86
CA GLU A 53 12.80 -0.40 2.26
C GLU A 53 12.10 0.73 3.00
N LEU A 54 10.81 0.89 2.71
CA LEU A 54 9.92 1.80 3.43
C LEU A 54 8.57 1.12 3.67
N TRP A 55 8.03 1.29 4.87
CA TRP A 55 6.73 0.75 5.25
C TRP A 55 5.70 1.85 5.42
N LEU A 56 4.52 1.62 4.86
CA LEU A 56 3.34 2.43 5.08
C LEU A 56 2.24 1.60 5.72
N GLU A 57 1.49 2.18 6.65
CA GLU A 57 0.46 1.49 7.41
C GLU A 57 -0.82 2.32 7.53
N SER A 58 -1.97 1.67 7.61
CA SER A 58 -3.22 2.33 7.98
C SER A 58 -3.16 2.77 9.45
N THR A 59 -3.48 4.02 9.73
CA THR A 59 -3.50 4.56 11.10
C THR A 59 -4.78 4.17 11.86
N THR A 60 -5.86 3.87 11.14
CA THR A 60 -7.15 3.42 11.67
C THR A 60 -7.73 2.32 10.79
N PRO A 61 -8.69 1.52 11.29
CA PRO A 61 -9.45 0.63 10.44
C PRO A 61 -10.14 1.39 9.30
N GLN A 62 -10.28 0.75 8.14
CA GLN A 62 -10.87 1.34 6.92
C GLN A 62 -11.90 0.38 6.34
N VAL A 63 -12.96 0.91 5.72
CA VAL A 63 -14.08 0.09 5.24
C VAL A 63 -14.05 0.01 3.72
N LEU A 64 -14.02 -1.22 3.20
CA LEU A 64 -14.22 -1.50 1.79
C LEU A 64 -15.69 -1.76 1.54
N LYS A 65 -16.29 -0.89 0.74
CA LYS A 65 -17.68 -1.02 0.30
C LYS A 65 -17.73 -1.79 -1.00
N ARG A 66 -18.94 -2.24 -1.36
CA ARG A 66 -19.22 -2.70 -2.72
C ARG A 66 -18.90 -1.60 -3.74
N GLY A 67 -18.22 -1.95 -4.82
CA GLY A 67 -17.74 -1.02 -5.84
C GLY A 67 -16.33 -0.54 -5.54
N GLU A 68 -16.00 0.69 -5.95
CA GLU A 68 -14.69 1.28 -5.71
C GLU A 68 -14.56 1.75 -4.26
N SER A 69 -13.42 1.45 -3.64
CA SER A 69 -13.05 1.92 -2.31
C SER A 69 -11.59 2.31 -2.29
N THR A 70 -11.25 3.23 -1.40
CA THR A 70 -9.88 3.70 -1.21
C THR A 70 -9.32 3.22 0.12
N ILE A 71 -8.03 2.90 0.13
CA ILE A 71 -7.26 2.62 1.34
C ILE A 71 -6.11 3.61 1.42
N ARG A 72 -6.03 4.36 2.52
CA ARG A 72 -4.94 5.33 2.75
C ARG A 72 -3.92 4.76 3.72
N LEU A 73 -2.66 4.80 3.33
CA LEU A 73 -1.52 4.27 4.09
C LEU A 73 -0.53 5.39 4.36
N HIS A 74 0.02 5.42 5.57
CA HIS A 74 0.91 6.48 6.02
C HIS A 74 2.32 5.97 6.29
N SER A 75 3.31 6.69 5.80
CA SER A 75 4.69 6.55 6.22
C SER A 75 4.96 7.38 7.48
N LYS A 76 5.88 6.94 8.33
CA LYS A 76 6.37 7.69 9.49
C LYS A 76 7.57 8.60 9.17
N THR A 77 8.14 8.46 7.98
CA THR A 77 9.28 9.25 7.50
C THR A 77 9.08 9.59 6.02
N SER A 78 9.53 10.77 5.58
CA SER A 78 9.56 11.10 4.16
C SER A 78 10.98 10.96 3.64
N VAL A 79 11.13 10.07 2.66
CA VAL A 79 12.40 9.80 1.99
C VAL A 79 12.22 10.01 0.50
N SER A 80 13.14 10.79 -0.07
CA SER A 80 13.17 11.03 -1.51
C SER A 80 13.85 9.86 -2.21
N GLY A 81 13.29 9.43 -3.33
CA GLY A 81 13.86 8.36 -4.14
C GLY A 81 12.81 7.69 -5.01
N ARG A 82 13.27 6.81 -5.91
CA ARG A 82 12.37 5.95 -6.67
C ARG A 82 12.13 4.67 -5.87
N TYR A 83 10.85 4.33 -5.75
CA TYR A 83 10.39 3.15 -5.03
C TYR A 83 9.36 2.41 -5.85
N ASP A 84 9.42 1.08 -5.78
CA ASP A 84 8.39 0.20 -6.31
C ASP A 84 7.56 -0.39 -5.17
N VAL A 85 6.26 -0.59 -5.42
CA VAL A 85 5.40 -1.37 -4.52
C VAL A 85 5.76 -2.85 -4.68
N ASP A 86 6.22 -3.43 -3.58
CA ASP A 86 6.67 -4.81 -3.55
C ASP A 86 5.73 -5.71 -2.75
N ARG A 87 5.10 -5.17 -1.69
CA ARG A 87 4.10 -5.89 -0.90
C ARG A 87 2.93 -5.01 -0.53
N LEU A 88 1.73 -5.60 -0.57
CA LEU A 88 0.52 -5.05 0.03
C LEU A 88 -0.19 -6.16 0.81
N SER A 89 -0.51 -5.90 2.08
CA SER A 89 -1.29 -6.81 2.91
C SER A 89 -2.47 -6.09 3.53
N LEU A 90 -3.67 -6.66 3.38
CA LEU A 90 -4.89 -6.19 4.03
C LEU A 90 -5.42 -7.30 4.94
N THR A 91 -5.65 -6.98 6.21
CA THR A 91 -6.17 -7.91 7.21
C THR A 91 -7.55 -7.48 7.65
N SER A 92 -8.49 -8.43 7.65
CA SER A 92 -9.85 -8.28 8.13
C SER A 92 -10.26 -9.54 8.90
N SER A 93 -10.15 -9.50 10.23
CA SER A 93 -10.42 -10.64 11.12
C SER A 93 -9.67 -11.91 10.66
N ASN A 94 -10.38 -12.91 10.11
CA ASN A 94 -9.77 -14.16 9.63
C ASN A 94 -9.43 -14.15 8.13
N ILE A 95 -9.59 -13.01 7.46
CA ILE A 95 -9.30 -12.83 6.03
C ILE A 95 -8.01 -12.04 5.90
N HIS A 96 -7.06 -12.61 5.17
CA HIS A 96 -5.81 -11.96 4.83
C HIS A 96 -5.65 -11.91 3.31
N LEU A 97 -5.56 -10.70 2.77
CA LEU A 97 -5.35 -10.44 1.36
C LEU A 97 -3.91 -9.99 1.19
N HIS A 98 -3.16 -10.67 0.33
CA HIS A 98 -1.76 -10.38 0.10
C HIS A 98 -1.48 -10.24 -1.39
N TYR A 99 -0.76 -9.19 -1.72
CA TYR A 99 -0.03 -9.04 -2.96
C TYR A 99 1.46 -9.01 -2.62
N GLU A 100 2.23 -9.85 -3.28
CA GLU A 100 3.68 -9.84 -3.26
C GLU A 100 4.14 -9.83 -4.72
N ARG A 101 5.06 -8.94 -5.06
CA ARG A 101 5.70 -8.95 -6.36
C ARG A 101 6.61 -10.18 -6.42
N ASP A 102 6.45 -11.01 -7.43
CA ASP A 102 7.42 -12.07 -7.70
C ASP A 102 8.75 -11.42 -8.12
N ILE A 103 9.72 -11.43 -7.21
CA ILE A 103 11.10 -11.04 -7.49
C ILE A 103 11.87 -12.30 -7.91
N ASP A 104 11.44 -12.93 -9.01
CA ASP A 104 12.27 -13.91 -9.69
C ASP A 104 12.68 -13.36 -11.07
N HIS A 105 14.00 -13.26 -11.25
CA HIS A 105 14.74 -12.94 -12.49
C HIS A 105 14.87 -11.47 -12.94
N ASP A 106 15.83 -10.75 -12.36
CA ASP A 106 16.96 -10.25 -13.16
C ASP A 106 18.22 -10.13 -12.29
N SER A 107 18.88 -11.26 -12.08
CA SER A 107 20.25 -11.34 -11.60
C SER A 107 21.14 -11.89 -12.71
N SER A 108 21.12 -11.31 -13.89
CA SER A 108 22.15 -11.57 -14.92
C SER A 108 22.17 -10.50 -16.01
N LYS A 109 23.01 -9.47 -15.83
CA LYS A 109 23.99 -9.12 -16.86
C LYS A 109 25.14 -8.25 -16.33
#